data_AF-A0A257GH21-F1
#
_entry.id   AF-A0A257GH21-F1
#
_cell.length_a   1.000
_cell.length_b   1.000
_cell.length_c   1.000
_cell.angle_alpha   90.00
_cell.angle_beta   90.00
_cell.angle_gamma   90.00
#
_symmetry.space_group_name_H-M   'P 1'
#
loop_
_entity.id
_entity.type
_entity.pdbx_description
1 polymer ?
#
loop_
_entity_poly.entity_id
_entity_poly.type
_entity_poly.pdbx_seq_one_letter_code
_entity_poly.pdbx_strand_id
1 'polypeptide(L)' 'MDRIIQMILNKLLGRLVNTAVNKGVDYAARRGKSPDQMTPAELQQAQAGKDMAKRARQAAKLTRRIR' A
#
# COMPACT_ATOMS: atom_id res chain seq x y z
N MET A 1 8.04 30.53 -13.29
CA MET A 1 7.48 29.29 -13.90
C MET A 1 7.82 28.04 -13.10
N ASP A 2 8.86 28.05 -12.24
CA ASP A 2 9.38 26.83 -11.60
C ASP A 2 8.48 26.20 -10.54
N ARG A 3 7.65 26.99 -9.84
CA ARG A 3 6.80 26.46 -8.76
C ARG A 3 5.64 25.60 -9.26
N ILE A 4 5.09 25.92 -10.44
CA ILE A 4 3.98 25.16 -11.03
C ILE A 4 4.48 23.80 -11.51
N ILE A 5 5.66 23.77 -12.16
CA ILE A 5 6.30 22.54 -12.61
C ILE A 5 6.69 21.66 -11.41
N GLN A 6 7.28 22.25 -10.36
CA GLN A 6 7.59 21.52 -9.12
C GLN A 6 6.33 20.97 -8.43
N MET A 7 5.23 21.72 -8.40
CA MET A 7 3.96 21.21 -7.86
C MET A 7 3.39 20.04 -8.66
N ILE A 8 3.46 20.10 -9.99
CA ILE A 8 2.98 19.04 -10.87
C ILE A 8 3.86 17.80 -10.74
N LEU A 9 5.19 17.97 -10.77
CA LEU A 9 6.16 16.90 -10.57
C LEU A 9 5.97 16.26 -9.19
N ASN A 10 5.86 17.03 -8.12
CA ASN A 10 5.66 16.49 -6.78
C ASN A 10 4.34 15.71 -6.65
N LYS A 11 3.26 16.17 -7.30
CA LYS A 11 2.00 15.42 -7.34
C LYS A 11 2.10 14.15 -8.19
N LEU A 12 2.81 14.18 -9.31
CA LEU A 12 3.00 13.04 -10.20
C LEU A 12 3.93 12.00 -9.59
N LEU A 13 5.12 12.41 -9.12
CA LEU A 13 6.05 11.56 -8.38
C LEU A 13 5.41 11.01 -7.11
N GLY A 14 4.70 11.84 -6.34
CA GLY A 14 4.00 11.36 -5.15
C GLY A 14 2.96 10.29 -5.47
N ARG A 15 2.16 10.46 -6.54
CA ARG A 15 1.20 9.45 -6.97
C ARG A 15 1.87 8.21 -7.56
N LEU A 16 2.92 8.38 -8.35
CA LEU A 16 3.63 7.30 -9.03
C LEU A 16 4.39 6.45 -8.02
N VAL A 17 5.15 7.06 -7.11
CA VAL A 17 5.83 6.37 -6.00
C VAL A 17 4.82 5.69 -5.09
N ASN A 18 3.73 6.35 -4.68
CA ASN A 18 2.72 5.69 -3.87
C ASN A 18 2.07 4.50 -4.60
N THR A 19 1.80 4.63 -5.89
CA THR A 19 1.19 3.54 -6.67
C THR A 19 2.20 2.41 -6.93
N ALA A 20 3.46 2.74 -7.20
CA ALA A 20 4.53 1.79 -7.46
C ALA A 20 4.97 1.06 -6.19
N VAL A 21 5.03 1.74 -5.04
CA VAL A 21 5.31 1.12 -3.75
C VAL A 21 4.13 0.27 -3.33
N ASN A 22 2.88 0.76 -3.41
CA ASN A 22 1.72 -0.06 -3.05
C ASN A 22 1.59 -1.28 -3.96
N LYS A 23 1.67 -1.12 -5.29
CA LYS A 23 1.62 -2.25 -6.23
C LYS A 23 2.86 -3.13 -6.13
N GLY A 24 4.04 -2.57 -5.94
CA GLY A 24 5.29 -3.31 -5.83
C GLY A 24 5.40 -4.11 -4.54
N VAL A 25 4.94 -3.55 -3.41
CA VAL A 25 4.84 -4.25 -2.13
C VAL A 25 3.72 -5.28 -2.18
N ASP A 26 2.53 -4.97 -2.72
CA ASP A 26 1.49 -6.00 -2.92
C ASP A 26 1.98 -7.10 -3.88
N TYR A 27 2.69 -6.76 -4.95
CA TYR A 27 3.21 -7.72 -5.92
C TYR A 27 4.33 -8.57 -5.34
N ALA A 28 5.24 -7.98 -4.56
CA ALA A 28 6.31 -8.68 -3.85
C ALA A 28 5.74 -9.55 -2.73
N ALA A 29 4.80 -9.03 -1.95
CA ALA A 29 4.12 -9.77 -0.89
C ALA A 29 3.25 -10.91 -1.44
N ARG A 30 2.67 -10.74 -2.63
CA ARG A 30 1.88 -11.77 -3.32
C ARG A 30 2.70 -12.59 -4.31
N ARG A 31 4.01 -12.33 -4.41
CA ARG A 31 4.95 -13.01 -5.31
C ARG A 31 4.48 -13.11 -6.77
N GLY A 32 3.65 -12.16 -7.22
CA GLY A 32 3.08 -12.10 -8.57
C GLY A 32 1.79 -12.90 -8.83
N LYS A 33 1.13 -13.48 -7.82
CA LYS A 33 -0.13 -14.21 -8.02
C LYS A 33 -1.37 -13.28 -7.94
N SER A 34 -2.19 -13.32 -8.99
CA SER A 34 -3.50 -12.65 -9.03
C SER A 34 -4.46 -13.24 -7.98
N PRO A 35 -5.38 -12.44 -7.40
CA PRO A 35 -6.34 -12.91 -6.39
C PRO A 35 -7.16 -14.13 -6.85
N ASP A 36 -7.38 -14.26 -8.16
CA ASP A 36 -8.19 -15.30 -8.79
C ASP A 36 -7.46 -16.64 -8.94
N GLN A 37 -6.13 -16.67 -8.72
CA GLN A 37 -5.31 -17.90 -8.71
C GLN A 37 -4.83 -18.27 -7.31
N MET A 38 -5.30 -17.57 -6.26
CA MET A 38 -4.90 -17.87 -4.89
C MET A 38 -5.54 -19.18 -4.45
N THR A 39 -4.68 -20.15 -4.12
CA THR A 39 -5.11 -21.39 -3.49
C THR A 39 -5.73 -21.12 -2.10
N PRO A 40 -6.56 -22.02 -1.54
CA PRO A 40 -7.20 -21.81 -0.23
C PRO A 40 -6.22 -21.49 0.90
N ALA A 41 -4.99 -22.02 0.83
CA ALA A 41 -3.91 -21.73 1.77
C ALA A 41 -3.37 -20.30 1.63
N GLU A 42 -3.30 -19.76 0.42
CA GLU A 42 -2.85 -18.38 0.15
C GLU A 42 -3.92 -17.36 0.54
N LEU A 43 -5.20 -17.71 0.44
CA LEU A 43 -6.31 -16.90 0.97
C LEU A 43 -6.21 -16.71 2.50
N GLN A 44 -5.81 -17.74 3.24
CA GLN A 44 -5.61 -17.64 4.69
C GLN A 44 -4.42 -16.74 5.04
N GLN A 45 -3.30 -16.85 4.32
CA GLN A 45 -2.17 -15.92 4.48
C GLN A 45 -2.55 -14.48 4.12
N ALA A 46 -3.34 -14.28 3.06
CA ALA A 46 -3.83 -12.96 2.69
C ALA A 46 -4.79 -12.38 3.74
N GLN A 47 -5.64 -13.20 4.35
CA GLN A 47 -6.51 -12.78 5.47
C GLN A 47 -5.68 -12.41 6.71
N ALA A 48 -4.71 -13.23 7.09
CA ALA A 48 -3.80 -12.92 8.19
C ALA A 48 -3.03 -11.62 7.94
N GLY A 49 -2.54 -11.39 6.72
CA GLY A 49 -1.89 -10.14 6.31
C GLY A 49 -2.83 -8.93 6.37
N LYS A 50 -4.10 -9.10 5.93
CA LYS A 50 -5.13 -8.05 6.03
C LYS A 50 -5.45 -7.69 7.48
N ASP A 51 -5.57 -8.68 8.37
CA ASP A 51 -5.86 -8.44 9.79
C ASP A 51 -4.70 -7.72 10.48
N MET A 52 -3.46 -8.12 10.18
CA MET A 52 -2.27 -7.43 10.68
C MET A 52 -2.21 -5.98 10.17
N ALA A 53 -2.47 -5.75 8.88
CA ALA A 53 -2.56 -4.40 8.32
C ALA A 53 -3.68 -3.57 8.94
N LYS A 54 -4.82 -4.20 9.28
CA LYS A 54 -5.96 -3.53 9.93
C LYS A 54 -5.59 -3.06 11.34
N ARG A 55 -4.91 -3.90 12.12
CA ARG A 55 -4.38 -3.54 13.46
C ARG A 55 -3.32 -2.44 13.36
N ALA A 56 -2.39 -2.54 12.41
CA ALA A 56 -1.40 -1.49 12.18
C ALA A 56 -2.03 -0.13 11.81
N ARG A 57 -3.07 -0.13 10.96
CA ARG A 57 -3.83 1.08 10.62
C ARG A 57 -4.55 1.67 11.82
N GLN A 58 -5.11 0.83 12.70
CA GLN A 58 -5.76 1.30 13.93
C GLN A 58 -4.74 1.95 14.88
N ALA A 59 -3.57 1.32 15.07
CA ALA A 59 -2.48 1.88 15.86
C ALA A 59 -2.00 3.21 15.28
N ALA A 60 -1.73 3.27 13.97
CA ALA A 60 -1.31 4.50 13.30
C ALA A 60 -2.38 5.62 13.39
N LYS A 61 -3.67 5.27 13.32
CA LYS A 61 -4.77 6.23 13.47
C LYS A 61 -4.85 6.77 14.90
N LEU A 62 -4.58 5.95 15.90
CA LEU A 62 -4.49 6.38 17.29
C LEU A 62 -3.30 7.33 17.48
N THR A 63 -2.11 6.95 17.00
CA THR A 63 -0.92 7.82 17.03
C THR A 63 -1.16 9.16 16.34
N ARG A 64 -1.86 9.16 15.20
CA ARG A 64 -2.20 10.39 14.47
C ARG A 64 -3.19 11.29 15.19
N ARG A 65 -4.00 10.75 16.10
CA ARG A 65 -4.93 11.54 16.93
C ARG A 65 -4.28 12.10 18.20
N ILE A 66 -3.17 11.49 18.63
CA ILE A 66 -2.40 11.91 19.82
C ILE A 66 -1.39 13.01 19.46
N ARG A 67 -0.93 13.05 18.20
CA ARG A 67 -0.03 14.10 17.69
C ARG A 67 -0.79 15.38 17.33
#